data_AF-A0A4X1UK86-F1
#
_entry.id   AF-A0A4X1UK86-F1
#
_cell.length_a   1.000
_cell.length_b   1.000
_cell.length_c   1.000
_cell.angle_alpha   90.00
_cell.angle_beta   90.00
_cell.angle_gamma   90.00
#
_symmetry.space_group_name_H-M   'P 1'
#
loop_
_entity.id
_entity.type
_entity.pdbx_description
1 polymer ?
#
loop_
_entity_poly.entity_id
_entity_poly.type
_entity_poly.pdbx_seq_one_letter_code
_entity_poly.pdbx_strand_id
1 'polypeptide(L)'
;MAAPKNRRSIEVNRCRRRNPQKLIKVKNNIDVCPECGHLKQKHILCGYCYEKVRKETAEIRRQMGKQEGGPFRAPTTETVVLYSGRHPQSRIRARGSLSESGSGRPGLPRTDTSHVSRG
;
A
#
# COMPACT_ATOMS: atom_id res chain seq x y z
N MET A 1 -34.51 -33.16 17.91
CA MET A 1 -33.20 -32.48 17.96
C MET A 1 -32.14 -33.51 18.30
N ALA A 2 -31.07 -33.64 17.51
CA ALA A 2 -29.99 -34.56 17.84
C ALA A 2 -29.10 -33.95 18.93
N ALA A 3 -28.98 -34.65 20.07
CA ALA A 3 -28.10 -34.27 21.17
C ALA A 3 -26.93 -35.27 21.28
N PRO A 4 -25.72 -34.83 21.62
CA PRO A 4 -24.60 -35.74 21.83
C PRO A 4 -24.92 -36.67 23.00
N LYS A 5 -24.81 -37.99 22.76
CA LYS A 5 -25.16 -39.00 23.75
C LYS A 5 -24.30 -38.91 25.02
N ASN A 6 -23.02 -38.54 24.89
CA ASN A 6 -22.05 -38.44 25.99
C ASN A 6 -21.13 -37.23 25.83
N ARG A 7 -20.62 -36.74 26.97
CA ARG A 7 -19.56 -35.72 27.02
C ARG A 7 -18.24 -36.31 26.53
N ARG A 8 -17.53 -35.58 25.67
CA ARG A 8 -16.17 -35.97 25.22
C ARG A 8 -15.15 -35.77 26.35
N SER A 9 -14.24 -36.73 26.51
CA SER A 9 -13.14 -36.62 27.48
C SER A 9 -12.16 -35.51 27.10
N ILE A 10 -11.29 -35.13 28.04
CA ILE A 10 -10.30 -34.07 27.81
C ILE A 10 -9.21 -34.51 26.82
N GLU A 11 -8.84 -35.79 26.83
CA GLU A 11 -7.86 -36.40 25.94
C GLU A 11 -8.36 -36.35 24.48
N VAL A 12 -9.61 -36.78 24.25
CA VAL A 12 -10.24 -36.74 22.92
C VAL A 12 -10.31 -35.31 22.39
N ASN A 13 -10.67 -34.35 23.26
CA ASN A 13 -10.70 -32.95 22.88
C ASN A 13 -9.30 -32.38 22.59
N ARG A 14 -8.28 -32.76 23.36
CA ARG A 14 -6.89 -32.33 23.13
C ARG A 14 -6.35 -32.88 21.82
N CYS A 15 -6.51 -34.18 21.54
CA CYS A 15 -6.07 -34.79 20.28
C CYS A 15 -6.78 -34.14 19.08
N ARG A 16 -8.08 -33.88 19.19
CA ARG A 16 -8.84 -33.21 18.12
C ARG A 16 -8.40 -31.76 17.89
N ARG A 17 -8.09 -31.00 18.95
CA ARG A 17 -7.71 -29.57 18.86
C ARG A 17 -6.25 -29.36 18.47
N ARG A 18 -5.34 -30.21 18.97
CA ARG A 18 -3.88 -30.11 18.78
C ARG A 18 -3.37 -30.91 17.59
N ASN A 19 -4.26 -31.50 16.79
CA ASN A 19 -3.88 -32.11 15.53
C ASN A 19 -3.14 -31.08 14.66
N PRO A 20 -1.95 -31.40 14.10
CA PRO A 20 -1.17 -30.50 13.24
C PRO A 20 -1.96 -29.87 12.09
N GLN A 21 -2.99 -30.55 11.58
CA GLN A 21 -3.89 -30.00 10.56
C GLN A 21 -4.70 -28.79 11.04
N LYS A 22 -4.96 -28.70 12.35
CA LYS A 22 -5.69 -27.58 12.98
C LYS A 22 -4.75 -26.50 13.52
N LEU A 23 -3.44 -26.76 13.57
CA LEU A 23 -2.45 -25.78 13.99
C LEU A 23 -2.16 -24.77 12.87
N ILE A 24 -1.83 -23.54 13.27
CA ILE A 24 -1.42 -22.50 12.33
C ILE A 24 -0.04 -22.86 11.78
N LYS A 25 0.07 -22.94 10.46
CA LYS A 25 1.34 -23.24 9.79
C LYS A 25 2.26 -22.01 9.83
N VAL A 26 3.54 -22.26 10.06
CA VAL A 26 4.59 -21.23 9.99
C VAL A 26 4.69 -20.70 8.55
N LYS A 27 4.84 -19.38 8.41
CA LYS A 27 4.93 -18.70 7.11
C LYS A 27 6.37 -18.24 6.88
N ASN A 28 7.00 -18.73 5.82
CA ASN A 28 8.40 -18.44 5.47
C ASN A 28 8.53 -17.39 4.35
N ASN A 29 7.45 -16.68 4.04
CA ASN A 29 7.37 -15.73 2.93
C ASN A 29 7.49 -14.26 3.38
N ILE A 30 8.13 -14.03 4.52
CA ILE A 30 8.33 -12.71 5.13
C ILE A 30 9.76 -12.24 4.81
N ASP A 31 9.85 -11.10 4.12
CA ASP A 31 11.11 -10.46 3.71
C ASP A 31 11.16 -9.02 4.22
N VAL A 32 12.35 -8.41 4.17
CA VAL A 32 12.55 -6.99 4.52
C VAL A 32 12.24 -6.11 3.31
N CYS A 33 11.53 -5.00 3.54
CA CYS A 33 11.28 -4.00 2.50
C CYS A 33 12.56 -3.20 2.20
N PRO A 34 12.96 -3.07 0.93
CA PRO A 34 14.18 -2.35 0.57
C PRO A 34 14.13 -0.85 0.90
N GLU A 35 12.93 -0.26 0.98
CA GLU A 35 12.76 1.19 1.11
C GLU A 35 12.75 1.68 2.55
N CYS A 36 12.11 0.93 3.44
CA CYS A 36 11.85 1.36 4.81
C CYS A 36 12.32 0.36 5.86
N GLY A 37 12.90 -0.77 5.46
CA GLY A 37 13.37 -1.82 6.38
C GLY A 37 12.27 -2.58 7.13
N HIS A 38 10.99 -2.30 6.88
CA HIS A 38 9.88 -3.01 7.53
C HIS A 38 9.66 -4.38 6.90
N LEU A 39 9.18 -5.34 7.71
CA LEU A 39 8.81 -6.66 7.20
C LEU A 39 7.60 -6.57 6.27
N LYS A 40 7.74 -7.15 5.08
CA LYS A 40 6.69 -7.33 4.06
C LYS A 40 6.61 -8.80 3.65
N GLN A 41 5.56 -9.17 2.94
CA GLN A 41 5.50 -10.49 2.30
C GLN A 41 6.03 -10.40 0.86
N LYS A 42 6.64 -11.48 0.35
CA LYS A 42 7.27 -11.54 -1.00
C LYS A 42 6.38 -11.00 -2.15
N HIS A 43 5.08 -11.28 -2.09
CA HIS A 43 4.12 -10.92 -3.14
C HIS A 43 3.12 -9.84 -2.71
N ILE A 44 3.40 -9.09 -1.64
CA ILE A 44 2.54 -8.03 -1.12
C ILE A 44 3.35 -6.74 -1.00
N LEU A 45 2.73 -5.61 -1.33
CA LEU A 45 3.33 -4.29 -1.11
C LEU A 45 3.60 -4.07 0.39
N CYS A 46 4.62 -3.28 0.70
CA CYS A 46 4.89 -2.93 2.09
C CYS A 46 3.74 -2.08 2.64
N GLY A 47 3.16 -2.49 3.77
CA GLY A 47 2.04 -1.78 4.39
C GLY A 47 2.38 -0.33 4.76
N TYR A 48 3.60 -0.10 5.26
CA TYR A 48 4.07 1.24 5.63
C TYR A 48 4.23 2.17 4.42
N CYS A 49 4.95 1.70 3.38
CA CYS A 49 5.12 2.48 2.15
C CYS A 49 3.78 2.76 1.47
N TYR A 50 2.89 1.77 1.44
CA TYR A 50 1.54 1.94 0.90
C TYR A 50 0.73 2.97 1.67
N GLU A 51 0.81 2.96 3.01
CA GLU A 51 0.11 3.94 3.85
C GLU A 51 0.59 5.38 3.58
N LYS A 52 1.90 5.57 3.38
CA LYS A 52 2.46 6.88 3.00
C LYS A 52 1.85 7.39 1.68
N VAL A 53 1.85 6.55 0.64
CA VAL A 53 1.27 6.88 -0.67
C VAL A 53 -0.25 7.12 -0.56
N ARG A 54 -0.94 6.34 0.27
CA ARG A 54 -2.38 6.51 0.50
C ARG A 54 -2.71 7.86 1.15
N LYS A 55 -1.90 8.32 2.10
CA LYS A 55 -2.08 9.63 2.75
C LYS A 55 -1.86 10.77 1.75
N GLU A 56 -0.78 10.70 0.97
CA GLU A 56 -0.47 11.70 -0.05
C GLU A 56 -1.54 11.76 -1.15
N THR A 57 -1.96 10.62 -1.68
CA THR A 57 -3.03 10.56 -2.69
C THR A 57 -4.38 11.05 -2.16
N ALA A 58 -4.66 10.87 -0.87
CA ALA A 58 -5.85 11.43 -0.24
C ALA A 58 -5.80 12.97 -0.18
N GLU A 59 -4.63 13.55 0.09
CA GLU A 59 -4.44 15.01 0.07
C GLU A 59 -4.60 15.58 -1.35
N ILE A 60 -4.01 14.92 -2.35
CA ILE A 60 -4.17 15.30 -3.77
C ILE A 60 -5.65 15.27 -4.16
N ARG A 61 -6.37 14.19 -3.83
CA ARG A 61 -7.82 14.09 -4.11
C ARG A 61 -8.64 15.18 -3.44
N ARG A 62 -8.28 15.59 -2.21
CA ARG A 62 -8.92 16.71 -1.52
C ARG A 62 -8.67 18.04 -2.23
N GLN A 63 -7.45 18.26 -2.75
CA GLN A 63 -7.13 19.46 -3.53
C GLN A 63 -7.86 19.48 -4.87
N MET A 64 -7.91 18.35 -5.58
CA MET A 64 -8.70 18.21 -6.80
C MET A 64 -10.18 18.50 -6.57
N GLY A 65 -10.78 17.93 -5.51
CA GLY A 65 -12.19 18.20 -5.18
C GLY A 65 -12.48 19.67 -4.88
N LYS A 66 -11.53 20.39 -4.27
CA LYS A 66 -11.65 21.85 -4.08
C LYS A 66 -11.57 22.62 -5.40
N GLN A 67 -10.76 22.17 -6.35
CA GLN A 67 -10.62 22.80 -7.67
C GLN A 67 -11.83 22.52 -8.58
N GLU A 68 -12.36 21.30 -8.55
CA GLU A 68 -13.53 20.90 -9.35
C GLU A 68 -14.83 21.55 -8.84
N GLY A 69 -14.91 21.84 -7.53
CA GLY A 69 -15.97 22.67 -6.95
C GLY A 69 -17.36 22.01 -6.89
N GLY A 70 -17.47 20.71 -7.17
CA GLY A 70 -18.74 19.98 -7.04
C GLY A 70 -18.75 18.61 -7.72
N PRO A 71 -19.79 17.80 -7.48
CA PRO A 71 -19.97 16.52 -8.17
C PRO A 71 -20.16 16.71 -9.69
N PHE A 72 -19.66 15.75 -10.48
CA PHE A 72 -19.75 15.70 -11.95
C PHE A 72 -18.97 16.77 -12.74
N ARG A 73 -17.93 17.38 -12.15
CA ARG A 73 -17.04 18.34 -12.83
C ARG A 73 -15.65 17.77 -13.15
N ALA A 74 -15.61 16.54 -13.63
CA ALA A 74 -14.35 15.91 -14.03
C ALA A 74 -13.73 16.65 -15.23
N PRO A 75 -12.45 17.04 -15.18
CA PRO A 75 -11.80 17.72 -16.30
C PRO A 75 -11.58 16.77 -17.48
N THR A 76 -11.73 17.27 -18.71
CA THR A 76 -11.41 16.54 -19.96
C THR A 76 -9.91 16.46 -20.23
N THR A 77 -9.12 17.29 -19.52
CA THR A 77 -7.66 17.36 -19.67
C THR A 77 -6.97 16.59 -18.56
N GLU A 78 -5.73 16.18 -18.82
CA GLU A 78 -4.92 15.53 -17.80
C GLU A 78 -4.58 16.47 -16.64
N THR A 79 -4.42 15.87 -15.46
CA THR A 79 -4.05 16.54 -14.22
C THR A 79 -2.59 16.28 -13.90
N VAL A 80 -1.85 17.33 -13.55
CA VAL A 80 -0.44 17.23 -13.14
C VAL A 80 -0.27 17.84 -11.76
N VAL A 81 0.40 17.11 -10.87
CA VAL A 81 0.70 17.56 -9.50
C VAL A 81 2.08 18.22 -9.48
N LEU A 82 2.12 19.49 -9.06
CA LEU A 82 3.35 20.26 -8.84
C LEU A 82 3.61 20.39 -7.35
N TYR A 83 4.83 20.06 -6.93
CA TYR A 83 5.30 20.28 -5.56
C TYR A 83 5.98 21.64 -5.43
N SER A 84 6.09 22.14 -4.19
CA SER A 84 6.65 23.46 -3.91
C SER A 84 8.04 23.69 -4.53
N GLY A 85 8.23 24.85 -5.15
CA GLY A 85 9.51 25.27 -5.76
C GLY A 85 9.83 24.64 -7.12
N ARG A 86 8.88 23.97 -7.78
CA ARG A 86 9.11 23.30 -9.08
C ARG A 86 8.36 23.99 -10.23
N HIS A 87 9.08 24.40 -11.26
CA HIS A 87 8.48 24.99 -12.46
C HIS A 87 7.95 23.92 -13.44
N PRO A 88 6.80 24.17 -14.11
CA PRO A 88 6.25 23.26 -15.10
C PRO A 88 7.15 23.19 -16.34
N GLN A 89 7.56 21.97 -16.71
CA GLN A 89 8.30 21.69 -17.94
C GLN A 89 7.45 22.03 -19.18
N SER A 90 8.08 22.36 -20.31
CA SER A 90 7.38 22.73 -21.55
C SER A 90 6.33 21.70 -21.99
N ARG A 91 6.66 20.40 -21.88
CA ARG A 91 5.75 19.30 -22.22
C ARG A 91 4.53 19.17 -21.30
N ILE A 92 4.65 19.70 -20.08
CA ILE A 92 3.60 19.70 -19.05
C ILE A 92 2.68 20.92 -19.24
N ARG A 93 3.21 22.05 -19.73
CA ARG A 93 2.42 23.26 -20.03
C ARG A 93 1.34 23.04 -21.09
N ALA A 94 1.53 22.06 -21.97
CA ALA A 94 0.53 21.65 -22.96
C ALA A 94 -0.57 20.73 -22.38
N ARG A 95 -0.43 20.26 -21.13
CA ARG A 95 -1.42 19.43 -20.41
C ARG A 95 -2.21 20.34 -19.47
N GLY A 96 -3.53 20.17 -19.45
CA GLY A 96 -4.46 21.26 -19.12
C GLY A 96 -4.53 21.71 -17.66
N SER A 97 -4.55 20.81 -16.66
CA SER A 97 -4.81 21.20 -15.27
C SER A 97 -3.61 20.99 -14.34
N LEU A 98 -3.18 22.08 -13.69
CA LEU A 98 -2.07 22.11 -12.75
C LEU A 98 -2.63 22.15 -11.33
N SER A 99 -2.28 21.16 -10.52
CA SER A 99 -2.60 21.11 -9.09
C SER A 99 -1.32 21.32 -8.29
N GLU A 100 -1.25 22.40 -7.51
CA GLU A 100 -0.12 22.64 -6.62
C GLU A 100 -0.35 21.96 -5.27
N SER A 101 0.54 21.05 -4.92
CA SER A 101 0.63 20.49 -3.58
C SER A 101 1.49 21.39 -2.70
N GLY A 102 0.95 21.88 -1.58
CA GLY A 102 1.68 22.67 -0.58
C GLY A 102 2.75 21.89 0.22
N SER A 103 3.00 20.62 -0.13
CA SER A 103 4.01 19.76 0.49
C SER A 103 5.29 19.70 -0.34
N GLY A 104 6.43 19.51 0.33
CA GLY A 104 7.70 19.21 -0.33
C GLY A 104 7.65 17.85 -1.01
N ARG A 105 8.28 17.72 -2.18
CA ARG A 105 8.29 16.48 -2.96
C ARG A 105 8.87 15.34 -2.10
N PRO A 106 8.15 14.22 -1.91
CA PRO A 106 8.72 13.10 -1.18
C PRO A 106 9.94 12.57 -1.92
N GLY A 107 11.04 12.37 -1.19
CA GLY A 107 12.21 11.69 -1.72
C GLY A 107 11.79 10.31 -2.20
N LEU A 108 11.93 10.07 -3.51
CA LEU A 108 11.88 8.71 -4.04
C LEU A 108 13.08 7.95 -3.46
N PRO A 109 12.89 6.69 -3.08
CA PRO A 109 13.99 5.92 -2.54
C PRO A 109 15.10 5.74 -3.59
N ARG A 110 16.35 5.77 -3.11
CA ARG A 110 17.51 5.39 -3.89
C ARG A 110 17.48 3.88 -4.04
N THR A 111 17.00 3.38 -5.17
CA THR A 111 17.18 1.97 -5.51
C THR A 111 18.66 1.77 -5.79
N ASP A 112 19.41 1.24 -4.81
CA ASP A 112 20.77 0.75 -5.05
C ASP A 112 20.68 -0.37 -6.08
N THR A 113 20.97 -0.02 -7.32
CA THR A 113 21.13 -0.93 -8.45
C THR A 113 22.50 -1.62 -8.32
N SER A 114 22.73 -2.30 -7.19
CA SER A 114 23.93 -3.10 -6.94
C SER A 114 23.61 -4.59 -6.93
N HIS A 115 22.86 -5.06 -7.93
CA HIS A 115 22.79 -6.48 -8.26
C HIS A 115 22.62 -6.70 -9.76
N VAL A 116 23.52 -6.10 -10.53
CA VAL A 116 23.92 -6.63 -11.84
C VAL A 116 25.40 -6.95 -11.73
N SER A 117 25.70 -8.21 -11.39
CA SER A 117 26.87 -9.00 -11.84
C SER A 117 27.27 -10.05 -10.79
N ARG A 118 27.11 -11.33 -11.17
CA ARG A 118 28.06 -12.47 -11.05
C ARG A 118 27.32 -13.79 -10.77
N GLY A 119 27.52 -14.76 -11.68
CA GLY A 119 27.25 -16.19 -11.48
C GLY A 119 26.24 -16.77 -12.45
#